data_AF-A0A1E4CDS4-F1
#
_entry.id   AF-A0A1E4CDS4-F1
#
_cell.length_a   1.000
_cell.length_b   1.000
_cell.length_c   1.000
_cell.angle_alpha   90.00
_cell.angle_beta   90.00
_cell.angle_gamma   90.00
#
_symmetry.space_group_name_H-M   'P 1'
#
loop_
_entity.id
_entity.type
_entity.pdbx_description
1 polymer ?
#
loop_
_entity_poly.entity_id
_entity_poly.type
_entity_poly.pdbx_seq_one_letter_code
_entity_poly.pdbx_strand_id
1 'polypeptide(L)'
;MTYIKGYDPQTLREMVDPRECQERLDELGDQRSLPALLERVWLLKVLGRWDESLVVSEQSVRVARMGGTRKDLLRARILHASVLQVRGAYAAAHQELTTCAEEAEGQGWAALAAFAFQHRGKVSYDAEDYADARADFKRALFLRQQTGAPEEQLESTLLAIEAADRRRTTAVAS
;
A
#
# COMPACT_ATOMS: atom_id res chain seq x y z
N MET A 1 12.54 2.86 -0.13
CA MET A 1 11.99 3.65 -1.25
C MET A 1 12.27 5.10 -0.90
N THR A 2 13.27 5.70 -1.52
CA THR A 2 13.95 6.95 -1.07
C THR A 2 13.13 8.23 -1.28
N TYR A 3 11.94 8.12 -1.87
CA TYR A 3 11.10 9.25 -2.27
C TYR A 3 10.08 9.67 -1.21
N ILE A 4 9.76 8.79 -0.24
CA ILE A 4 8.80 9.08 0.82
C ILE A 4 9.49 9.95 1.87
N LYS A 5 9.01 11.18 2.06
CA LYS A 5 9.51 12.11 3.09
C LYS A 5 8.71 12.02 4.40
N GLY A 6 7.61 11.28 4.38
CA GLY A 6 6.72 11.05 5.53
C GLY A 6 5.33 10.63 5.06
N TYR A 7 4.37 10.64 5.99
CA TYR A 7 2.97 10.37 5.70
C TYR A 7 2.11 11.51 6.25
N ASP A 8 1.10 11.90 5.48
CA ASP A 8 0.14 12.90 5.92
C ASP A 8 -0.66 12.34 7.13
N PRO A 9 -0.74 13.06 8.26
CA PRO A 9 -1.33 12.54 9.49
C PRO A 9 -2.86 12.42 9.45
N GLN A 10 -3.52 12.96 8.43
CA GLN A 10 -4.98 12.93 8.28
C GLN A 10 -5.44 11.93 7.22
N THR A 11 -4.65 11.73 6.17
CA THR A 11 -5.00 10.88 5.02
C THR A 11 -4.15 9.62 4.93
N LEU A 12 -3.06 9.53 5.72
CA LEU A 12 -2.09 8.43 5.70
C LEU A 12 -1.43 8.21 4.33
N ARG A 13 -1.55 9.17 3.41
CA ARG A 13 -0.95 9.13 2.09
C ARG A 13 0.53 9.47 2.16
N GLU A 14 1.30 8.88 1.26
CA GLU A 14 2.72 9.15 1.12
C GLU A 14 2.95 10.63 0.78
N MET A 15 3.79 11.33 1.55
CA MET A 15 4.28 12.67 1.20
C MET A 15 5.57 12.53 0.39
N VAL A 16 5.59 13.14 -0.79
CA VAL A 16 6.69 13.02 -1.77
C VAL A 16 7.04 14.38 -2.34
N ASP A 17 8.23 14.50 -2.94
CA ASP A 17 8.55 15.60 -3.85
C ASP A 17 8.02 15.24 -5.25
N PRO A 18 7.00 15.97 -5.78
CA PRO A 18 6.42 15.65 -7.08
C PRO A 18 7.42 15.79 -8.23
N ARG A 19 8.40 16.69 -8.12
CA ARG A 19 9.42 16.88 -9.15
C ARG A 19 10.36 15.69 -9.19
N GLU A 20 10.86 15.25 -8.04
CA GLU A 20 11.73 14.07 -7.93
C GLU A 20 11.01 12.81 -8.47
N CYS A 21 9.73 12.65 -8.14
CA CYS A 21 8.92 11.55 -8.66
C CYS A 21 8.68 11.64 -10.17
N GLN A 22 8.46 12.83 -10.73
CA GLN A 22 8.26 13.02 -12.16
C GLN A 22 9.56 12.76 -12.94
N GLU A 23 10.69 13.30 -12.48
CA GLU A 23 12.01 13.03 -13.08
C GLU A 23 12.29 11.53 -13.10
N ARG A 24 12.03 10.82 -11.99
CA ARG A 24 12.19 9.36 -11.93
C ARG A 24 11.25 8.61 -12.88
N LEU A 25 10.00 9.07 -13.01
CA LEU A 25 9.04 8.47 -13.93
C LEU A 25 9.49 8.61 -15.39
N ASP A 26 10.08 9.75 -15.74
CA ASP A 26 10.63 10.01 -17.08
C ASP A 26 11.87 9.15 -17.36
N GLU A 27 12.76 8.96 -16.38
CA GLU A 27 13.91 8.04 -16.48
C GLU A 27 13.51 6.59 -16.73
N LEU A 28 12.44 6.12 -16.08
CA LEU A 28 11.93 4.76 -16.28
C LEU A 28 11.40 4.57 -17.71
N GLY A 29 10.83 5.62 -18.30
CA GLY A 29 10.28 5.61 -19.66
C GLY A 29 9.40 4.38 -19.92
N ASP A 30 9.68 3.67 -21.01
CA ASP A 30 8.92 2.50 -21.45
C ASP A 30 9.50 1.15 -21.00
N GLN A 31 10.35 1.13 -19.98
CA GLN A 31 10.88 -0.11 -19.43
C GLN A 31 9.74 -1.04 -18.97
N ARG A 32 9.85 -2.32 -19.35
CA ARG A 32 8.81 -3.34 -19.12
C ARG A 32 9.21 -4.43 -18.12
N SER A 33 10.37 -4.30 -17.48
CA SER A 33 10.76 -5.22 -16.40
C SER A 33 9.76 -5.09 -15.25
N LEU A 34 9.49 -6.20 -14.54
CA LEU A 34 8.54 -6.16 -13.42
C LEU A 34 8.91 -5.09 -12.37
N PRO A 35 10.18 -4.93 -11.94
CA PRO A 35 10.54 -3.85 -11.03
C PRO A 35 10.21 -2.45 -11.57
N ALA A 36 10.52 -2.18 -12.85
CA ALA A 36 10.21 -0.89 -13.46
C ALA A 36 8.70 -0.64 -13.52
N LEU A 37 7.90 -1.66 -13.86
CA LEU A 37 6.44 -1.55 -13.86
C LEU A 37 5.91 -1.24 -12.46
N LEU A 38 6.36 -1.95 -11.43
CA LEU A 38 5.93 -1.71 -10.05
C LEU A 38 6.31 -0.30 -9.56
N GLU A 39 7.51 0.17 -9.89
CA GLU A 39 7.93 1.53 -9.55
C GLU A 39 7.08 2.58 -10.28
N ARG A 40 6.82 2.41 -11.58
CA ARG A 40 5.93 3.28 -12.37
C ARG A 40 4.52 3.34 -11.80
N VAL A 41 3.94 2.21 -11.37
CA VAL A 41 2.62 2.18 -10.72
C VAL A 41 2.61 3.10 -9.51
N TRP A 42 3.61 2.96 -8.63
CA TRP A 42 3.70 3.76 -7.42
C TRP A 42 3.89 5.25 -7.73
N LEU A 43 4.79 5.60 -8.65
CA LEU A 43 5.05 6.99 -9.06
C LEU A 43 3.80 7.65 -9.65
N LEU A 44 3.13 6.98 -10.60
CA LEU A 44 1.88 7.47 -11.18
C LEU A 44 0.80 7.66 -10.10
N LYS A 45 0.72 6.75 -9.12
CA LYS A 45 -0.23 6.84 -8.01
C LYS A 45 0.00 8.09 -7.16
N VAL A 46 1.24 8.33 -6.73
CA VAL A 46 1.58 9.46 -5.85
C VAL A 46 1.57 10.81 -6.59
N LEU A 47 1.76 10.81 -7.91
CA LEU A 47 1.60 11.99 -8.78
C LEU A 47 0.13 12.30 -9.14
N GLY A 48 -0.85 11.53 -8.64
CA GLY A 48 -2.27 11.76 -8.94
C GLY A 48 -2.74 11.23 -10.30
N ARG A 49 -1.88 10.56 -11.07
CA ARG A 49 -2.17 10.01 -12.41
C ARG A 49 -2.81 8.62 -12.30
N TRP A 50 -3.95 8.54 -11.61
CA TRP A 50 -4.54 7.28 -11.17
C TRP A 50 -5.09 6.40 -12.30
N ASP A 51 -5.59 6.97 -13.39
CA ASP A 51 -6.02 6.20 -14.57
C ASP A 51 -4.84 5.50 -15.24
N GLU A 52 -3.72 6.19 -15.41
CA GLU A 52 -2.51 5.60 -15.96
C GLU A 52 -1.89 4.57 -15.01
N SER A 53 -1.87 4.87 -13.70
CA SER A 53 -1.43 3.93 -12.67
C SER A 53 -2.24 2.64 -12.71
N LEU A 54 -3.56 2.72 -12.95
CA LEU A 54 -4.42 1.55 -13.08
C LEU A 54 -3.98 0.66 -14.24
N VAL A 55 -3.80 1.23 -15.44
CA VAL A 55 -3.35 0.47 -16.63
C VAL A 55 -2.02 -0.22 -16.39
N VAL A 56 -1.03 0.50 -15.84
CA VAL A 56 0.30 -0.08 -15.57
C VAL A 56 0.21 -1.15 -14.46
N SER A 57 -0.67 -0.97 -13.47
CA SER A 57 -0.81 -1.92 -12.36
C SER A 57 -1.38 -3.26 -12.83
N GLU A 58 -2.38 -3.24 -13.71
CA GLU A 58 -2.91 -4.46 -14.34
C GLU A 58 -1.86 -5.17 -15.20
N GLN A 59 -1.05 -4.41 -15.94
CA GLN A 59 0.07 -4.96 -16.68
C GLN A 59 1.09 -5.62 -15.74
N SER A 60 1.42 -4.97 -14.62
CA SER A 60 2.38 -5.50 -13.65
C SER A 60 1.91 -6.84 -13.06
N VAL A 61 0.61 -6.97 -12.76
CA VAL A 61 0.00 -8.23 -12.29
C VAL A 61 0.09 -9.32 -13.36
N ARG A 62 -0.20 -9.00 -14.63
CA ARG A 62 -0.06 -9.97 -15.74
C ARG A 62 1.39 -10.45 -15.90
N VAL A 63 2.35 -9.53 -15.87
CA VAL A 63 3.78 -9.87 -15.99
C VAL A 63 4.24 -10.73 -14.81
N ALA A 64 3.87 -10.36 -13.58
CA ALA A 64 4.20 -11.14 -12.39
C ALA A 64 3.58 -12.55 -12.42
N ARG A 65 2.36 -12.69 -12.95
CA ARG A 65 1.69 -13.99 -13.09
C ARG A 65 2.39 -14.90 -14.10
N MET A 66 2.92 -14.35 -15.19
CA MET A 66 3.53 -15.13 -16.26
C MET A 66 4.99 -15.51 -15.99
N GLY A 67 5.73 -14.68 -15.25
CA GLY A 67 7.17 -14.89 -15.07
C GLY A 67 7.77 -14.45 -13.74
N GLY A 68 6.96 -13.99 -12.79
CA GLY A 68 7.41 -13.60 -11.44
C GLY A 68 7.36 -14.76 -10.45
N THR A 69 7.99 -14.56 -9.29
CA THR A 69 7.78 -15.46 -8.14
C THR A 69 6.38 -15.24 -7.54
N ARG A 70 5.93 -16.16 -6.68
CA ARG A 70 4.67 -15.97 -5.92
C ARG A 70 4.69 -14.68 -5.09
N LYS A 71 5.83 -14.34 -4.50
CA LYS A 71 6.01 -13.08 -3.75
C LYS A 71 5.88 -11.86 -4.67
N ASP A 72 6.38 -11.94 -5.90
CA ASP A 72 6.27 -10.84 -6.86
C ASP A 72 4.84 -10.64 -7.33
N LEU A 73 4.10 -11.73 -7.57
CA LEU A 73 2.67 -11.66 -7.86
C LEU A 73 1.90 -11.01 -6.71
N LEU A 74 2.14 -11.41 -5.46
CA LEU A 74 1.48 -10.80 -4.31
C LEU A 74 1.80 -9.31 -4.17
N ARG A 75 3.07 -8.91 -4.37
CA ARG A 75 3.44 -7.49 -4.36
C ARG A 75 2.72 -6.69 -5.45
N ALA A 76 2.64 -7.23 -6.66
CA ALA A 76 1.93 -6.58 -7.76
C ALA A 76 0.43 -6.41 -7.45
N ARG A 77 -0.19 -7.44 -6.86
CA ARG A 77 -1.60 -7.42 -6.43
C ARG A 77 -1.86 -6.39 -5.32
N ILE A 78 -1.02 -6.35 -4.28
CA ILE A 78 -1.12 -5.36 -3.20
C ILE A 78 -0.98 -3.94 -3.76
N LEU A 79 -0.03 -3.72 -4.68
CA LEU A 79 0.16 -2.42 -5.28
C LEU A 79 -1.02 -2.01 -6.18
N HIS A 80 -1.57 -2.93 -6.97
CA HIS A 80 -2.80 -2.71 -7.74
C HIS A 80 -3.99 -2.35 -6.83
N ALA A 81 -4.18 -3.06 -5.72
CA ALA A 81 -5.22 -2.73 -4.75
C ALA A 81 -5.04 -1.32 -4.15
N SER A 82 -3.79 -0.85 -3.95
CA SER A 82 -3.54 0.54 -3.54
C SER A 82 -3.91 1.58 -4.60
N VAL A 83 -3.96 1.20 -5.88
CA VAL A 83 -4.50 2.06 -6.96
C VAL A 83 -6.02 2.08 -6.90
N LEU A 84 -6.65 0.92 -6.68
CA LEU A 84 -8.11 0.83 -6.47
C LEU A 84 -8.55 1.68 -5.28
N GLN A 85 -7.78 1.68 -4.19
CA GLN A 85 -7.99 2.53 -3.02
C GLN A 85 -8.08 4.02 -3.40
N VAL A 86 -7.06 4.59 -4.06
CA VAL A 86 -7.06 6.02 -4.38
C VAL A 86 -8.14 6.41 -5.39
N ARG A 87 -8.69 5.44 -6.13
CA ARG A 87 -9.85 5.59 -7.01
C ARG A 87 -11.21 5.43 -6.31
N GLY A 88 -11.23 5.19 -5.00
CA GLY A 88 -12.46 5.00 -4.22
C GLY A 88 -13.10 3.60 -4.36
N ALA A 89 -12.45 2.65 -5.03
CA ALA A 89 -12.95 1.29 -5.19
C ALA A 89 -12.63 0.42 -3.95
N TYR A 90 -13.07 0.89 -2.77
CA TYR A 90 -12.66 0.35 -1.47
C TYR A 90 -13.03 -1.12 -1.28
N ALA A 91 -14.24 -1.54 -1.66
CA ALA A 91 -14.67 -2.94 -1.51
C ALA A 91 -13.77 -3.91 -2.31
N ALA A 92 -13.44 -3.56 -3.56
CA ALA A 92 -12.56 -4.37 -4.40
C ALA A 92 -11.13 -4.40 -3.86
N ALA A 93 -10.60 -3.24 -3.42
CA ALA A 93 -9.28 -3.16 -2.81
C ALA A 93 -9.20 -4.00 -1.53
N HIS A 94 -10.21 -3.91 -0.66
CA HIS A 94 -10.27 -4.63 0.61
C HIS A 94 -10.33 -6.15 0.42
N GLN A 95 -11.15 -6.63 -0.53
CA GLN A 95 -11.24 -8.04 -0.87
C GLN A 95 -9.88 -8.57 -1.35
N GLU A 96 -9.24 -7.88 -2.30
CA GLU A 96 -7.96 -8.30 -2.86
C GLU A 96 -6.84 -8.33 -1.80
N LEU A 97 -6.81 -7.33 -0.92
CA LEU A 97 -5.82 -7.25 0.16
C LEU A 97 -6.05 -8.30 1.26
N THR A 98 -7.31 -8.67 1.54
CA THR A 98 -7.62 -9.80 2.41
C THR A 98 -7.00 -11.09 1.87
N THR A 99 -7.25 -11.41 0.60
CA THR A 99 -6.66 -12.60 -0.03
C THR A 99 -5.12 -12.55 -0.03
N CYS A 100 -4.51 -11.38 -0.28
CA CYS A 100 -3.06 -11.24 -0.23
C CYS A 100 -2.49 -11.44 1.18
N ALA A 101 -3.17 -10.91 2.21
CA ALA A 101 -2.75 -11.06 3.60
C ALA A 101 -2.81 -12.52 4.06
N GLU A 102 -3.94 -13.20 3.81
CA GLU A 102 -4.13 -14.61 4.15
C GLU A 102 -3.12 -15.52 3.44
N GLU A 103 -2.87 -15.30 2.15
CA GLU A 103 -1.86 -16.05 1.40
C GLU A 103 -0.46 -15.83 1.98
N ALA A 104 -0.09 -14.58 2.29
CA ALA A 104 1.22 -14.28 2.86
C ALA A 104 1.40 -14.89 4.25
N GLU A 105 0.37 -14.88 5.10
CA GLU A 105 0.41 -15.51 6.43
C GLU A 105 0.52 -17.03 6.32
N GLY A 106 -0.28 -17.66 5.46
CA GLY A 106 -0.23 -19.11 5.25
C GLY A 106 1.12 -19.61 4.72
N GLN A 107 1.87 -18.75 4.02
CA GLN A 107 3.22 -19.03 3.54
C GLN A 107 4.34 -18.60 4.52
N GLY A 108 4.00 -18.04 5.68
CA GLY A 108 4.97 -17.53 6.65
C GLY A 108 5.76 -16.31 6.15
N TRP A 109 5.25 -15.56 5.17
CA TRP A 109 5.90 -14.36 4.63
C TRP A 109 5.54 -13.13 5.44
N ALA A 110 5.96 -13.09 6.70
CA ALA A 110 5.57 -12.07 7.68
C ALA A 110 5.71 -10.62 7.18
N ALA A 111 6.82 -10.27 6.52
CA ALA A 111 7.01 -8.92 5.97
C ALA A 111 6.00 -8.57 4.86
N LEU A 112 5.60 -9.55 4.05
CA LEU A 112 4.62 -9.34 2.97
C LEU A 112 3.19 -9.32 3.52
N ALA A 113 2.90 -10.13 4.54
CA ALA A 113 1.65 -10.04 5.28
C ALA A 113 1.49 -8.67 5.95
N ALA A 114 2.54 -8.17 6.62
CA ALA A 114 2.55 -6.82 7.19
C ALA A 114 2.29 -5.73 6.15
N PHE A 115 2.85 -5.90 4.94
CA PHE A 115 2.61 -4.99 3.83
C PHE A 115 1.15 -5.02 3.37
N ALA A 116 0.55 -6.21 3.22
CA ALA A 116 -0.86 -6.37 2.88
C ALA A 116 -1.79 -5.75 3.94
N PHE A 117 -1.58 -6.05 5.23
CA PHE A 117 -2.36 -5.48 6.33
C PHE A 117 -2.22 -3.95 6.40
N GLN A 118 -1.00 -3.40 6.23
CA GLN A 118 -0.82 -1.96 6.19
C GLN A 118 -1.67 -1.31 5.09
N HIS A 119 -1.72 -1.91 3.89
CA HIS A 119 -2.54 -1.38 2.80
C HIS A 119 -4.04 -1.60 3.03
N ARG A 120 -4.46 -2.74 3.57
CA ARG A 120 -5.87 -3.02 3.89
C ARG A 120 -6.40 -2.05 4.94
N GLY A 121 -5.59 -1.78 5.97
CA GLY A 121 -5.92 -0.79 6.98
C GLY A 121 -6.08 0.62 6.40
N LYS A 122 -5.26 1.02 5.41
CA LYS A 122 -5.44 2.30 4.71
C LYS A 122 -6.75 2.33 3.89
N VAL A 123 -7.15 1.22 3.28
CA VAL A 123 -8.45 1.10 2.60
C VAL A 123 -9.59 1.27 3.57
N SER A 124 -9.58 0.57 4.70
CA SER A 124 -10.62 0.71 5.73
C SER A 124 -10.64 2.12 6.32
N TYR A 125 -9.47 2.75 6.49
CA TYR A 125 -9.36 4.13 6.95
C TYR A 125 -10.04 5.12 5.99
N ASP A 126 -9.76 5.00 4.69
CA ASP A 126 -10.39 5.84 3.65
C ASP A 126 -11.89 5.54 3.48
N ALA A 127 -12.33 4.33 3.79
CA ALA A 127 -13.74 3.92 3.83
C ALA A 127 -14.43 4.26 5.17
N GLU A 128 -13.75 5.00 6.06
CA GLU A 128 -14.22 5.42 7.39
C GLU A 128 -14.52 4.28 8.38
N ASP A 129 -14.07 3.06 8.08
CA ASP A 129 -14.06 1.94 9.02
C ASP A 129 -12.79 1.96 9.88
N TYR A 130 -12.79 2.86 10.85
CA TYR A 130 -11.64 3.10 11.71
C TYR A 130 -11.35 1.95 12.69
N ALA A 131 -12.33 1.09 12.96
CA ALA A 131 -12.13 -0.07 13.83
C ALA A 131 -11.31 -1.14 13.11
N ASP A 132 -11.69 -1.48 11.89
CA ASP A 132 -10.97 -2.44 11.05
C ASP A 132 -9.60 -1.90 10.64
N ALA A 133 -9.52 -0.61 10.28
CA ALA A 133 -8.26 0.05 9.96
C ALA A 133 -7.23 -0.12 11.09
N ARG A 134 -7.66 0.13 12.33
CA ARG A 134 -6.80 0.00 13.50
C ARG A 134 -6.38 -1.45 13.77
N ALA A 135 -7.29 -2.41 13.60
CA ALA A 135 -6.96 -3.83 13.78
C ALA A 135 -5.85 -4.25 12.80
N ASP A 136 -5.97 -3.84 11.55
CA ASP A 136 -4.98 -4.10 10.50
C ASP A 136 -3.63 -3.44 10.77
N PHE A 137 -3.62 -2.16 11.16
CA PHE A 137 -2.35 -1.49 11.50
C PHE A 137 -1.65 -2.15 12.69
N LYS A 138 -2.40 -2.60 13.71
CA LYS A 138 -1.80 -3.36 14.82
C LYS A 138 -1.22 -4.70 14.37
N ARG A 139 -1.90 -5.41 13.47
CA ARG A 139 -1.38 -6.66 12.90
C ARG A 139 -0.11 -6.41 12.10
N ALA A 140 -0.09 -5.36 11.28
CA ALA A 140 1.09 -4.94 10.53
C ALA A 140 2.26 -4.58 11.45
N LEU A 141 2.02 -3.82 12.53
CA LEU A 141 3.05 -3.43 13.49
C LEU A 141 3.70 -4.64 14.14
N PHE A 142 2.89 -5.57 14.64
CA PHE A 142 3.36 -6.80 15.27
C PHE A 142 4.28 -7.60 14.32
N LEU A 143 3.84 -7.80 13.07
CA LEU A 143 4.63 -8.52 12.07
C LEU A 143 5.93 -7.79 11.73
N ARG A 144 5.90 -6.45 11.60
CA ARG A 144 7.10 -5.62 11.36
C ARG A 144 8.11 -5.76 12.48
N GLN A 145 7.66 -5.72 13.74
CA GLN A 145 8.52 -5.91 14.91
C GLN A 145 9.16 -7.31 14.93
N GLN A 146 8.39 -8.36 14.63
CA GLN A 146 8.91 -9.73 14.55
C GLN A 146 10.01 -9.88 13.50
N THR A 147 9.89 -9.17 12.38
CA THR A 147 10.85 -9.25 11.28
C THR A 147 12.02 -8.27 11.39
N GLY A 148 12.07 -7.43 12.43
CA GLY A 148 13.08 -6.37 12.54
C GLY A 148 13.00 -5.35 11.41
N ALA A 149 11.77 -4.95 11.03
CA ALA A 149 11.57 -3.97 9.97
C ALA A 149 12.22 -2.61 10.32
N PRO A 150 12.62 -1.81 9.32
CA PRO A 150 13.20 -0.48 9.55
C PRO A 150 12.29 0.42 10.40
N GLU A 151 12.91 1.29 11.22
CA GLU A 151 12.21 2.20 12.14
C GLU A 151 11.16 3.06 11.43
N GLU A 152 11.48 3.60 10.25
CA GLU A 152 10.54 4.37 9.42
C GLU A 152 9.22 3.61 9.12
N GLN A 153 9.29 2.28 8.98
CA GLN A 153 8.09 1.47 8.78
C GLN A 153 7.30 1.33 10.09
N LEU A 154 7.97 1.20 11.23
CA LEU A 154 7.31 1.14 12.54
C LEU A 154 6.61 2.47 12.85
N GLU A 155 7.32 3.58 12.66
CA GLU A 155 6.79 4.95 12.85
C GLU A 155 5.57 5.21 11.97
N SER A 156 5.64 4.87 10.67
CA SER A 156 4.51 5.00 9.75
C SER A 156 3.29 4.19 10.20
N THR A 157 3.48 2.97 10.71
CA THR A 157 2.37 2.17 11.23
C THR A 157 1.81 2.74 12.53
N LEU A 158 2.67 3.23 13.44
CA LEU A 158 2.24 3.85 14.69
C LEU A 158 1.41 5.11 14.45
N LEU A 159 1.84 5.97 13.51
CA LEU A 159 1.08 7.14 13.06
C LEU A 159 -0.30 6.72 12.53
N ALA A 160 -0.37 5.65 11.74
CA ALA A 160 -1.63 5.13 11.22
C ALA A 160 -2.58 4.61 12.32
N ILE A 161 -2.04 3.95 13.36
CA ILE A 161 -2.81 3.53 14.55
C ILE A 161 -3.38 4.74 15.27
N GLU A 162 -2.56 5.77 15.52
CA GLU A 162 -2.99 6.99 16.21
C GLU A 162 -4.09 7.72 15.43
N ALA A 163 -3.92 7.86 14.11
CA ALA A 163 -4.90 8.49 13.24
C ALA A 163 -6.25 7.76 13.27
N ALA A 164 -6.25 6.42 13.25
CA ALA A 164 -7.47 5.62 13.34
C ALA A 164 -8.14 5.76 14.71
N ASP A 165 -7.37 5.75 15.81
CA ASP A 165 -7.90 5.94 17.17
C ASP A 165 -8.53 7.32 17.36
N ARG A 166 -7.92 8.37 16.80
CA ARG A 166 -8.44 9.74 16.85
C ARG A 166 -9.80 9.84 16.16
N ARG A 167 -9.90 9.36 14.92
CA ARG A 167 -11.15 9.39 14.12
C ARG A 167 -12.27 8.58 14.77
N ARG A 168 -11.96 7.39 15.29
CA ARG A 168 -12.91 6.54 16.01
C ARG A 168 -13.50 7.25 17.23
N THR A 169 -12.68 7.97 17.99
CA THR A 169 -13.13 8.69 19.18
C THR A 169 -14.07 9.85 18.82
N THR A 170 -13.78 10.57 17.73
CA THR A 170 -14.68 11.63 17.22
C THR A 170 -16.02 11.07 16.73
N ALA A 171 -16.01 9.92 16.05
CA ALA A 171 -17.23 9.29 15.54
C ALA A 171 -18.18 8.80 16.64
N VAL A 172 -17.64 8.37 17.80
CA VAL A 172 -18.45 7.95 18.96
C VAL A 172 -19.03 9.13 19.75
N ALA A 173 -18.43 10.32 19.63
CA ALA A 173 -18.84 11.53 20.34
C ALA A 173 -19.86 12.40 19.57
N SER A 174 -20.19 12.02 18.33
CA SER A 174 -21.15 12.72 17.44
C SER A 174 -22.50 11.99 17.42
#